data_AF-A0A7V9ZYU6-F1
#
_entry.id   AF-A0A7V9ZYU6-F1
#
_cell.length_a   1.000
_cell.length_b   1.000
_cell.length_c   1.000
_cell.angle_alpha   90.00
_cell.angle_beta   90.00
_cell.angle_gamma   90.00
#
_symmetry.space_group_name_H-M   'P 1'
#
loop_
_entity.id
_entity.type
_entity.pdbx_description
1 polymer ?
#
loop_
_entity_poly.entity_id
_entity_poly.type
_entity_poly.pdbx_seq_one_letter_code
_entity_poly.pdbx_strand_id
1 'polypeptide(L)'
;PPAEIIGVASPLSGGTVTGGGVYPVGSTQQLTAKPTTSWKFTSWGDGNTTNPRTIVVNSGGRTYTAKFVETATIKAVASPLQGGSVTGGGTYVVGAKRQLTAVPSTSWKFTTWGNGSTANPRTITVKSGGGSYTAKFIETAVITGEASPPEGGSVTGGGTFPVGSTQKITAVPNTSWKFSSWANGSTANPRTITVPAGGATVTGNFVRLP
;
A
#
# COMPACT_ATOMS: atom_id res chain seq x y z
N PRO A 1 58.38 8.93 -8.60
CA PRO A 1 57.62 10.21 -8.59
C PRO A 1 56.27 9.98 -7.92
N PRO A 2 55.70 10.96 -7.20
CA PRO A 2 54.31 10.85 -6.74
C PRO A 2 53.35 10.86 -7.93
N ALA A 3 52.15 10.35 -7.72
CA ALA A 3 51.10 10.28 -8.73
C ALA A 3 49.77 10.80 -8.19
N GLU A 4 48.96 11.39 -9.07
CA GLU A 4 47.68 12.00 -8.72
C GLU A 4 46.53 11.00 -8.80
N ILE A 5 45.67 11.01 -7.78
CA ILE A 5 44.42 10.27 -7.71
C ILE A 5 43.26 11.26 -7.75
N ILE A 6 42.40 11.12 -8.74
CA ILE A 6 41.25 12.00 -8.93
C ILE A 6 39.97 11.22 -8.61
N GLY A 7 39.15 11.74 -7.71
CA GLY A 7 37.81 11.24 -7.45
C GLY A 7 36.77 12.08 -8.19
N VAL A 8 35.88 11.45 -8.95
CA VAL A 8 34.81 12.14 -9.70
C VAL A 8 33.46 11.52 -9.37
N ALA A 9 32.43 12.34 -9.17
CA ALA A 9 31.05 11.87 -9.04
C ALA A 9 30.35 11.86 -10.41
N SER A 10 29.58 10.80 -10.67
CA SER A 10 28.75 10.68 -11.88
C SER A 10 27.34 10.19 -11.51
N PRO A 11 26.29 11.00 -11.72
CA PRO A 11 26.36 12.43 -12.09
C PRO A 11 26.95 13.26 -10.94
N LEU A 12 27.41 14.49 -11.25
CA LEU A 12 28.00 15.40 -10.27
C LEU A 12 27.01 15.77 -9.14
N SER A 13 25.71 15.86 -9.46
CA SER A 13 24.65 16.10 -8.47
C SER A 13 24.46 14.94 -7.49
N GLY A 14 24.90 13.73 -7.85
CA GLY A 14 24.61 12.52 -7.10
C GLY A 14 25.45 12.33 -5.83
N GLY A 15 26.56 13.05 -5.71
CA GLY A 15 27.40 12.99 -4.54
C GLY A 15 28.77 13.59 -4.76
N THR A 16 29.68 13.30 -3.84
CA THR A 16 31.08 13.70 -3.92
C THR A 16 31.99 12.48 -3.74
N VAL A 17 33.25 12.62 -4.14
CA VAL A 17 34.31 11.65 -3.83
C VAL A 17 35.38 12.37 -3.01
N THR A 18 35.77 11.80 -1.87
CA THR A 18 36.88 12.29 -1.04
C THR A 18 38.03 11.28 -1.03
N GLY A 19 39.23 11.74 -0.65
CA GLY A 19 40.45 10.91 -0.61
C GLY A 19 41.31 10.95 -1.89
N GLY A 20 40.94 11.80 -2.86
CA GLY A 20 41.83 12.16 -3.97
C GLY A 20 42.96 13.08 -3.52
N GLY A 21 44.03 13.13 -4.31
CA GLY A 21 45.24 13.91 -4.00
C GLY A 21 46.48 13.36 -4.70
N VAL A 22 47.64 13.95 -4.40
CA VAL A 22 48.95 13.53 -4.93
C VAL A 22 49.67 12.72 -3.86
N TYR A 23 50.03 11.48 -4.19
CA TYR A 23 50.56 10.52 -3.23
C TYR A 23 51.78 9.76 -3.76
N PRO A 24 52.65 9.21 -2.90
CA PRO A 24 53.73 8.33 -3.33
C PRO A 24 53.19 7.09 -4.06
N VAL A 25 53.83 6.73 -5.17
CA VAL A 25 53.54 5.48 -5.89
C VAL A 25 53.78 4.27 -4.97
N GLY A 26 52.89 3.29 -5.02
CA GLY A 26 52.88 2.12 -4.14
C GLY A 26 52.20 2.34 -2.79
N SER A 27 51.90 3.59 -2.40
CA SER A 27 51.13 3.87 -1.19
C SER A 27 49.68 3.41 -1.34
N THR A 28 49.05 3.12 -0.20
CA THR A 28 47.64 2.75 -0.12
C THR A 28 46.81 3.95 0.31
N GLN A 29 45.74 4.25 -0.43
CA GLN A 29 44.83 5.36 -0.15
C GLN A 29 43.38 4.88 -0.11
N GLN A 30 42.52 5.64 0.57
CA GLN A 30 41.10 5.34 0.66
C GLN A 30 40.26 6.42 -0.02
N LEU A 31 39.47 6.01 -1.00
CA LEU A 31 38.47 6.85 -1.65
C LEU A 31 37.10 6.59 -1.05
N THR A 32 36.37 7.65 -0.71
CA THR A 32 35.01 7.55 -0.17
C THR A 32 34.03 8.26 -1.09
N ALA A 33 33.05 7.53 -1.62
CA ALA A 33 31.91 8.09 -2.31
C ALA A 33 30.84 8.48 -1.29
N LYS A 34 30.47 9.76 -1.23
CA LYS A 34 29.43 10.28 -0.32
C LYS A 34 28.22 10.73 -1.13
N PRO A 35 27.11 9.96 -1.14
CA PRO A 35 25.90 10.36 -1.85
C PRO A 35 25.30 11.63 -1.26
N THR A 36 24.73 12.47 -2.11
CA THR A 36 23.84 13.57 -1.70
C THR A 36 22.49 13.00 -1.24
N THR A 37 21.69 13.79 -0.51
CA THR A 37 20.29 13.43 -0.19
C THR A 37 19.54 12.96 -1.44
N SER A 38 18.78 11.87 -1.29
CA SER A 38 18.05 11.24 -2.39
C SER A 38 18.92 10.59 -3.47
N TRP A 39 20.20 10.32 -3.20
CA TRP A 39 21.06 9.54 -4.09
C TRP A 39 21.69 8.35 -3.37
N LYS A 40 22.08 7.34 -4.15
CA LYS A 40 22.76 6.15 -3.65
C LYS A 40 23.99 5.84 -4.49
N PHE A 41 25.12 5.59 -3.82
CA PHE A 41 26.31 5.03 -4.48
C PHE A 41 26.01 3.60 -4.94
N THR A 42 26.36 3.29 -6.18
CA THR A 42 26.15 1.95 -6.76
C THR A 42 27.47 1.23 -6.98
N SER A 43 28.43 1.89 -7.62
CA SER A 43 29.71 1.31 -8.00
C SER A 43 30.69 2.40 -8.39
N TRP A 44 31.97 2.06 -8.43
CA TRP A 44 32.99 2.82 -9.12
C TRP A 44 32.93 2.56 -10.64
N GLY A 45 33.61 3.38 -11.42
CA GLY A 45 33.59 3.32 -12.89
C GLY A 45 34.00 1.96 -13.47
N ASP A 46 34.85 1.24 -12.74
CA ASP A 46 35.35 -0.10 -13.04
C ASP A 46 34.50 -1.24 -12.44
N GLY A 47 33.32 -0.94 -11.90
CA GLY A 47 32.37 -1.93 -11.37
C GLY A 47 32.60 -2.33 -9.92
N ASN A 48 33.65 -1.83 -9.25
CA ASN A 48 33.87 -2.11 -7.83
C ASN A 48 32.72 -1.51 -6.98
N THR A 49 32.15 -2.26 -6.04
CA THR A 49 31.02 -1.82 -5.20
C THR A 49 31.40 -1.48 -3.77
N THR A 50 32.68 -1.58 -3.41
CA THR A 50 33.17 -1.31 -2.05
C THR A 50 33.22 0.18 -1.81
N ASN A 51 32.65 0.64 -0.68
CA ASN A 51 32.71 2.03 -0.27
C ASN A 51 32.74 2.13 1.27
N PRO A 52 33.79 2.71 1.87
CA PRO A 52 34.99 3.27 1.24
C PRO A 52 35.84 2.26 0.47
N ARG A 53 36.53 2.69 -0.59
CA ARG A 53 37.39 1.86 -1.43
C ARG A 53 38.85 2.12 -1.16
N THR A 54 39.59 1.06 -0.84
CA THR A 54 41.04 1.09 -0.76
C THR A 54 41.66 0.90 -2.15
N ILE A 55 42.68 1.69 -2.47
CA ILE A 55 43.42 1.65 -3.73
C ILE A 55 44.93 1.66 -3.47
N VAL A 56 45.70 1.16 -4.43
CA VAL A 56 47.16 1.35 -4.49
C VAL A 56 47.46 2.39 -5.57
N VAL A 57 48.35 3.34 -5.27
CA VAL A 57 48.72 4.43 -6.17
C VAL A 57 49.69 3.92 -7.23
N ASN A 58 49.26 3.88 -8.49
CA ASN A 58 50.09 3.44 -9.62
C ASN A 58 50.90 4.59 -10.22
N SER A 59 52.05 4.26 -10.81
CA SER A 59 52.86 5.21 -11.59
C SER A 59 52.09 5.65 -12.84
N GLY A 60 51.55 6.87 -12.82
CA GLY A 60 50.69 7.41 -13.88
C GLY A 60 49.39 8.02 -13.36
N GLY A 61 49.06 7.79 -12.08
CA GLY A 61 47.83 8.30 -11.49
C GLY A 61 46.59 7.61 -12.04
N ARG A 62 45.42 7.95 -11.49
CA ARG A 62 44.15 7.39 -11.97
C ARG A 62 42.95 8.22 -11.53
N THR A 63 41.97 8.32 -12.42
CA THR A 63 40.64 8.82 -12.09
C THR A 63 39.71 7.68 -11.69
N TYR A 64 39.03 7.86 -10.57
CA TYR A 64 38.01 6.95 -10.05
C TYR A 64 36.66 7.66 -10.04
N THR A 65 35.75 7.18 -10.90
CA THR A 65 34.41 7.73 -10.99
C THR A 65 33.46 6.97 -10.06
N ALA A 66 32.88 7.60 -9.06
CA ALA A 66 31.77 7.04 -8.29
C ALA A 66 30.45 7.24 -9.04
N LYS A 67 29.72 6.15 -9.29
CA LYS A 67 28.41 6.14 -9.94
C LYS A 67 27.30 6.18 -8.91
N PHE A 68 26.42 7.17 -9.04
CA PHE A 68 25.26 7.36 -8.19
C PHE A 68 23.96 7.20 -8.99
N VAL A 69 22.92 6.72 -8.32
CA VAL A 69 21.55 6.68 -8.85
C VAL A 69 20.63 7.47 -7.97
N GLU A 70 19.70 8.20 -8.58
CA GLU A 70 18.68 8.94 -7.86
C GLU A 70 17.70 7.95 -7.22
N THR A 71 17.31 8.24 -5.99
CA THR A 71 16.35 7.49 -5.20
C THR A 71 15.26 8.43 -4.72
N ALA A 72 14.05 7.91 -4.57
CA ALA A 72 12.93 8.68 -4.07
C ALA A 72 12.07 7.84 -3.14
N THR A 73 11.42 8.52 -2.19
CA THR A 73 10.60 7.89 -1.17
C THR A 73 9.14 7.83 -1.61
N ILE A 74 8.56 6.64 -1.53
CA ILE A 74 7.15 6.38 -1.69
C ILE A 74 6.52 6.24 -0.30
N LYS A 75 5.66 7.19 0.05
CA LYS A 75 4.82 7.13 1.24
C LYS A 75 3.50 6.46 0.88
N ALA A 76 3.10 5.44 1.63
CA ALA A 76 1.86 4.72 1.42
C ALA A 76 1.14 4.58 2.76
N VAL A 77 -0.11 5.02 2.83
CA VAL A 77 -0.87 5.11 4.10
C VAL A 77 -2.31 4.65 3.94
N ALA A 78 -2.87 4.10 5.00
CA ALA A 78 -4.29 3.75 5.07
C ALA A 78 -5.13 4.94 5.57
N SER A 79 -6.35 5.07 5.06
CA SER A 79 -7.33 6.06 5.50
C SER A 79 -8.73 5.44 5.54
N PRO A 80 -9.36 5.34 6.72
CA PRO A 80 -8.79 5.62 8.04
C PRO A 80 -7.69 4.60 8.40
N LEU A 81 -6.84 4.95 9.39
CA LEU A 81 -5.70 4.10 9.78
C LEU A 81 -6.15 2.74 10.32
N GLN A 82 -7.26 2.68 11.06
CA GLN A 82 -7.82 1.42 11.55
C GLN A 82 -8.40 0.53 10.44
N GLY A 83 -8.68 1.10 9.26
CA GLY A 83 -9.36 0.38 8.19
C GLY A 83 -8.48 -0.60 7.42
N GLY A 84 -7.17 -0.52 7.61
CA GLY A 84 -6.24 -1.46 7.00
C GLY A 84 -4.81 -0.98 7.07
N SER A 85 -3.96 -1.63 6.30
CA SER A 85 -2.56 -1.24 6.09
C SER A 85 -2.26 -1.10 4.61
N VAL A 86 -1.13 -0.48 4.29
CA VAL A 86 -0.60 -0.44 2.93
C VAL A 86 0.83 -0.92 2.92
N THR A 87 1.13 -1.90 2.06
CA THR A 87 2.50 -2.39 1.84
C THR A 87 3.07 -1.86 0.53
N GLY A 88 4.41 -1.88 0.40
CA GLY A 88 5.11 -1.46 -0.83
C GLY A 88 5.63 -0.02 -0.83
N GLY A 89 5.40 0.74 0.24
CA GLY A 89 6.11 2.00 0.49
C GLY A 89 7.60 1.77 0.80
N GLY A 90 8.41 2.82 0.66
CA GLY A 90 9.86 2.76 0.91
C GLY A 90 10.66 3.69 -0.02
N THR A 91 11.99 3.64 0.09
CA THR A 91 12.91 4.39 -0.78
C THR A 91 13.43 3.50 -1.89
N TYR A 92 13.27 3.95 -3.13
CA TYR A 92 13.57 3.17 -4.33
C TYR A 92 14.29 4.01 -5.38
N VAL A 93 14.98 3.37 -6.30
CA VAL A 93 15.60 4.03 -7.46
C VAL A 93 14.50 4.67 -8.33
N VAL A 94 14.73 5.90 -8.78
CA VAL A 94 13.83 6.59 -9.72
C VAL A 94 13.72 5.78 -11.02
N GLY A 95 12.49 5.66 -11.52
CA GLY A 95 12.15 4.82 -12.69
C GLY A 95 11.79 3.37 -12.35
N ALA A 96 12.05 2.90 -11.13
CA ALA A 96 11.66 1.56 -10.72
C ALA A 96 10.13 1.40 -10.71
N LYS A 97 9.64 0.23 -11.14
CA LYS A 97 8.24 -0.17 -10.98
C LYS A 97 8.05 -0.86 -9.63
N ARG A 98 7.08 -0.41 -8.84
CA ARG A 98 6.74 -0.98 -7.52
C ARG A 98 5.25 -1.27 -7.45
N GLN A 99 4.87 -2.22 -6.60
CA GLN A 99 3.48 -2.51 -6.28
C GLN A 99 3.15 -2.01 -4.88
N LEU A 100 2.04 -1.30 -4.77
CA LEU A 100 1.41 -0.96 -3.50
C LEU A 100 0.21 -1.86 -3.29
N THR A 101 0.08 -2.45 -2.10
CA THR A 101 -1.05 -3.33 -1.77
C THR A 101 -1.79 -2.78 -0.57
N ALA A 102 -3.06 -2.49 -0.76
CA ALA A 102 -3.98 -2.16 0.32
C ALA A 102 -4.50 -3.46 0.95
N VAL A 103 -4.29 -3.63 2.25
CA VAL A 103 -4.73 -4.82 3.01
C VAL A 103 -5.78 -4.37 4.01
N PRO A 104 -7.08 -4.65 3.78
CA PRO A 104 -8.14 -4.27 4.70
C PRO A 104 -8.00 -4.99 6.05
N SER A 105 -8.33 -4.30 7.13
CA SER A 105 -8.55 -4.92 8.44
C SER A 105 -9.84 -5.74 8.44
N THR A 106 -10.04 -6.59 9.45
CA THR A 106 -11.31 -7.30 9.67
C THR A 106 -12.48 -6.32 9.71
N SER A 107 -13.57 -6.64 9.00
CA SER A 107 -14.75 -5.76 8.85
C SER A 107 -14.48 -4.46 8.11
N TRP A 108 -13.44 -4.39 7.29
CA TRP A 108 -13.19 -3.27 6.38
C TRP A 108 -13.02 -3.75 4.94
N LYS A 109 -13.24 -2.85 4.00
CA LYS A 109 -13.04 -3.08 2.57
C LYS A 109 -12.24 -1.95 1.95
N PHE A 110 -11.22 -2.29 1.16
CA PHE A 110 -10.55 -1.33 0.29
C PHE A 110 -11.53 -0.84 -0.78
N THR A 111 -11.63 0.47 -0.94
CA THR A 111 -12.48 1.09 -1.96
C THR A 111 -11.67 1.60 -3.12
N THR A 112 -10.76 2.54 -2.85
CA THR A 112 -10.00 3.27 -3.87
C THR A 112 -8.70 3.79 -3.29
N TRP A 113 -7.76 4.13 -4.17
CA TRP A 113 -6.65 5.00 -3.83
C TRP A 113 -7.08 6.48 -3.84
N GLY A 114 -6.25 7.36 -3.30
CA GLY A 114 -6.54 8.80 -3.20
C GLY A 114 -6.90 9.47 -4.53
N ASN A 115 -6.41 8.95 -5.66
CA ASN A 115 -6.74 9.43 -7.01
C ASN A 115 -7.93 8.70 -7.67
N GLY A 116 -8.72 7.92 -6.92
CA GLY A 116 -9.88 7.19 -7.42
C GLY A 116 -9.58 5.83 -8.06
N SER A 117 -8.31 5.41 -8.20
CA SER A 117 -7.98 4.10 -8.76
C SER A 117 -8.50 2.97 -7.87
N THR A 118 -9.09 1.93 -8.45
CA THR A 118 -9.59 0.74 -7.76
C THR A 118 -8.64 -0.47 -7.85
N ALA A 119 -7.52 -0.34 -8.56
CA ALA A 119 -6.57 -1.44 -8.73
C ALA A 119 -5.90 -1.81 -7.40
N ASN A 120 -5.95 -3.09 -7.01
CA ASN A 120 -5.25 -3.61 -5.83
C ASN A 120 -4.77 -5.04 -6.10
N PRO A 121 -3.46 -5.32 -6.19
CA PRO A 121 -2.35 -4.38 -6.01
C PRO A 121 -2.27 -3.31 -7.11
N ARG A 122 -1.72 -2.14 -6.77
CA ARG A 122 -1.51 -1.01 -7.69
C ARG A 122 -0.04 -0.92 -8.09
N THR A 123 0.23 -0.99 -9.38
CA THR A 123 1.57 -0.72 -9.92
C THR A 123 1.81 0.78 -10.07
N ILE A 124 2.97 1.25 -9.63
CA ILE A 124 3.45 2.62 -9.76
C ILE A 124 4.85 2.64 -10.37
N THR A 125 5.20 3.77 -10.99
CA THR A 125 6.59 4.09 -11.35
C THR A 125 7.10 5.14 -10.38
N VAL A 126 8.26 4.90 -9.77
CA VAL A 126 8.90 5.83 -8.85
C VAL A 126 9.37 7.04 -9.65
N LYS A 127 8.82 8.22 -9.35
CA LYS A 127 9.23 9.48 -9.98
C LYS A 127 10.26 10.18 -9.11
N SER A 128 11.06 11.06 -9.71
CA SER A 128 11.88 12.02 -8.95
C SER A 128 10.99 12.81 -7.98
N GLY A 129 11.49 13.08 -6.78
CA GLY A 129 10.72 13.69 -5.68
C GLY A 129 9.77 12.72 -4.95
N GLY A 130 9.53 11.52 -5.47
CA GLY A 130 8.77 10.47 -4.80
C GLY A 130 7.26 10.60 -5.00
N GLY A 131 6.49 10.13 -4.02
CA GLY A 131 5.03 10.23 -4.08
C GLY A 131 4.34 9.78 -2.79
N SER A 132 3.11 10.25 -2.60
CA SER A 132 2.24 9.85 -1.49
C SER A 132 0.99 9.16 -2.02
N TYR A 133 0.66 8.02 -1.44
CA TYR A 133 -0.44 7.16 -1.86
C TYR A 133 -1.30 6.80 -0.65
N THR A 134 -2.56 7.20 -0.70
CA THR A 134 -3.53 6.89 0.36
C THR A 134 -4.47 5.80 -0.14
N ALA A 135 -4.54 4.66 0.54
CA ALA A 135 -5.59 3.67 0.34
C ALA A 135 -6.79 4.03 1.21
N LYS A 136 -7.98 4.14 0.59
CA LYS A 136 -9.23 4.42 1.27
C LYS A 136 -9.95 3.12 1.59
N PHE A 137 -10.42 3.03 2.83
CA PHE A 137 -11.17 1.89 3.33
C PHE A 137 -12.54 2.34 3.83
N ILE A 138 -13.52 1.46 3.74
CA ILE A 138 -14.85 1.64 4.32
C ILE A 138 -15.14 0.50 5.27
N GLU A 139 -15.74 0.81 6.42
CA GLU A 139 -16.20 -0.20 7.37
C GLU A 139 -17.34 -0.98 6.75
N THR A 140 -17.36 -2.29 6.99
CA THR A 140 -18.38 -3.21 6.51
C THR A 140 -18.94 -4.02 7.66
N ALA A 141 -20.23 -4.31 7.61
CA ALA A 141 -20.90 -5.11 8.62
C ALA A 141 -21.78 -6.17 7.97
N VAL A 142 -22.08 -7.23 8.72
CA VAL A 142 -22.89 -8.36 8.26
C VAL A 142 -24.35 -8.14 8.64
N ILE A 143 -25.24 -8.30 7.67
CA ILE A 143 -26.68 -8.42 7.88
C ILE A 143 -27.09 -9.88 7.69
N THR A 144 -27.76 -10.44 8.69
CA THR A 144 -28.36 -11.77 8.61
C THR A 144 -29.89 -11.67 8.65
N GLY A 145 -30.56 -12.71 8.15
CA GLY A 145 -32.01 -12.82 8.13
C GLY A 145 -32.45 -14.07 8.89
N GLU A 146 -33.50 -13.94 9.70
CA GLU A 146 -34.08 -15.05 10.46
C GLU A 146 -35.60 -15.09 10.29
N ALA A 147 -36.16 -16.29 10.21
CA ALA A 147 -37.60 -16.50 10.22
C ALA A 147 -38.07 -16.93 11.61
N SER A 148 -39.19 -16.37 12.07
CA SER A 148 -39.83 -16.73 13.33
C SER A 148 -41.32 -17.08 13.10
N PRO A 149 -41.74 -18.34 13.25
CA PRO A 149 -40.89 -19.50 13.49
C PRO A 149 -40.05 -19.88 12.24
N PRO A 150 -38.96 -20.67 12.39
CA PRO A 150 -38.07 -21.01 11.27
C PRO A 150 -38.77 -21.71 10.10
N GLU A 151 -39.75 -22.57 10.38
CA GLU A 151 -40.54 -23.27 9.36
C GLU A 151 -41.50 -22.35 8.58
N GLY A 152 -41.73 -21.12 9.08
CA GLY A 152 -42.71 -20.20 8.51
C GLY A 152 -42.24 -19.50 7.23
N GLY A 153 -40.93 -19.48 6.97
CA GLY A 153 -40.38 -18.85 5.78
C GLY A 153 -38.88 -18.67 5.84
N SER A 154 -38.38 -17.73 5.05
CA SER A 154 -36.98 -17.30 5.06
C SER A 154 -36.89 -15.78 4.96
N VAL A 155 -35.74 -15.23 5.35
CA VAL A 155 -35.42 -13.81 5.14
C VAL A 155 -34.21 -13.72 4.23
N THR A 156 -34.38 -13.07 3.08
CA THR A 156 -33.37 -12.92 2.03
C THR A 156 -32.89 -11.47 1.93
N GLY A 157 -31.72 -11.28 1.30
CA GLY A 157 -31.06 -9.97 1.19
C GLY A 157 -29.99 -9.70 2.26
N GLY A 158 -29.65 -10.68 3.09
CA GLY A 158 -28.48 -10.62 3.97
C GLY A 158 -27.15 -10.62 3.20
N GLY A 159 -26.05 -10.33 3.90
CA GLY A 159 -24.71 -10.24 3.33
C GLY A 159 -23.81 -9.24 4.06
N THR A 160 -22.61 -9.01 3.53
CA THR A 160 -21.66 -8.03 4.04
C THR A 160 -21.74 -6.73 3.24
N PHE A 161 -22.05 -5.63 3.91
CA PHE A 161 -22.30 -4.35 3.26
C PHE A 161 -21.55 -3.21 3.96
N PRO A 162 -21.25 -2.10 3.26
CA PRO A 162 -20.70 -0.91 3.90
C PRO A 162 -21.63 -0.39 5.01
N VAL A 163 -21.05 -0.04 6.15
CA VAL A 163 -21.80 0.62 7.24
C VAL A 163 -22.42 1.92 6.72
N GLY A 164 -23.69 2.17 7.08
CA GLY A 164 -24.47 3.31 6.61
C GLY A 164 -25.06 3.17 5.20
N SER A 165 -24.71 2.13 4.45
CA SER A 165 -25.39 1.82 3.19
C SER A 165 -26.81 1.32 3.44
N THR A 166 -27.67 1.41 2.43
CA THR A 166 -29.02 0.86 2.49
C THR A 166 -29.07 -0.53 1.87
N GLN A 167 -29.80 -1.45 2.50
CA GLN A 167 -30.01 -2.80 2.00
C GLN A 167 -31.47 -3.21 2.03
N LYS A 168 -31.91 -3.89 0.97
CA LYS A 168 -33.27 -4.43 0.82
C LYS A 168 -33.34 -5.85 1.36
N ILE A 169 -34.20 -6.08 2.34
CA ILE A 169 -34.45 -7.36 2.98
C ILE A 169 -35.88 -7.81 2.68
N THR A 170 -36.07 -9.09 2.37
CA THR A 170 -37.35 -9.64 1.94
C THR A 170 -37.70 -10.88 2.75
N ALA A 171 -38.86 -10.88 3.38
CA ALA A 171 -39.43 -12.06 4.01
C ALA A 171 -40.17 -12.88 2.95
N VAL A 172 -39.84 -14.17 2.83
CA VAL A 172 -40.42 -15.09 1.86
C VAL A 172 -41.14 -16.20 2.64
N PRO A 173 -42.49 -16.16 2.73
CA PRO A 173 -43.24 -17.18 3.43
C PRO A 173 -43.13 -18.54 2.75
N ASN A 174 -43.09 -19.61 3.54
CA ASN A 174 -43.26 -20.96 3.04
C ASN A 174 -44.74 -21.23 2.70
N THR A 175 -45.00 -22.34 2.01
CA THR A 175 -46.38 -22.78 1.71
C THR A 175 -47.23 -22.88 2.98
N SER A 176 -48.46 -22.38 2.92
CA SER A 176 -49.39 -22.29 4.06
C SER A 176 -48.97 -21.33 5.19
N TRP A 177 -48.04 -20.41 4.94
CA TRP A 177 -47.68 -19.32 5.84
C TRP A 177 -47.85 -17.96 5.17
N LYS A 178 -47.98 -16.91 5.97
CA LYS A 178 -47.89 -15.52 5.53
C LYS A 178 -46.92 -14.75 6.42
N PHE A 179 -46.22 -13.79 5.81
CA PHE A 179 -45.46 -12.80 6.57
C PHE A 179 -46.44 -11.91 7.33
N SER A 180 -46.20 -11.74 8.63
CA SER A 180 -47.02 -10.92 9.52
C SER A 180 -46.39 -9.55 9.75
N SER A 181 -45.14 -9.54 10.23
CA SER A 181 -44.40 -8.32 10.57
C SER A 181 -42.92 -8.64 10.75
N TRP A 182 -42.07 -7.63 10.71
CA TRP A 182 -40.71 -7.73 11.21
C TRP A 182 -40.69 -7.61 12.74
N ALA A 183 -39.60 -8.04 13.38
CA ALA A 183 -39.46 -7.96 14.85
C ALA A 183 -39.62 -6.55 15.44
N ASN A 184 -39.35 -5.49 14.66
CA ASN A 184 -39.58 -4.11 15.08
C ASN A 184 -41.01 -3.59 14.78
N GLY A 185 -41.95 -4.47 14.43
CA GLY A 185 -43.34 -4.15 14.15
C GLY A 185 -43.64 -3.67 12.73
N SER A 186 -42.64 -3.42 11.88
CA SER A 186 -42.86 -2.99 10.50
C SER A 186 -43.54 -4.09 9.67
N THR A 187 -44.50 -3.72 8.82
CA THR A 187 -45.22 -4.65 7.93
C THR A 187 -44.82 -4.52 6.47
N ALA A 188 -43.93 -3.59 6.12
CA ALA A 188 -43.45 -3.42 4.75
C ALA A 188 -42.61 -4.63 4.33
N ASN A 189 -43.00 -5.31 3.25
CA ASN A 189 -42.22 -6.41 2.69
C ASN A 189 -42.22 -6.32 1.16
N PRO A 190 -41.04 -6.13 0.52
CA PRO A 190 -39.71 -6.01 1.11
C PRO A 190 -39.50 -4.71 1.93
N ARG A 191 -38.52 -4.70 2.83
CA ARG A 191 -38.12 -3.52 3.62
C ARG A 191 -36.69 -3.08 3.30
N THR A 192 -36.44 -1.77 3.35
CA THR A 192 -35.09 -1.21 3.30
C THR A 192 -34.59 -0.93 4.71
N ILE A 193 -33.36 -1.34 5.01
CA ILE A 193 -32.67 -1.01 6.26
C ILE A 193 -31.42 -0.19 5.96
N THR A 194 -30.97 0.60 6.93
CA THR A 194 -29.60 1.14 6.96
C THR A 194 -28.72 0.13 7.70
N VAL A 195 -27.59 -0.23 7.12
CA VAL A 195 -26.63 -1.17 7.71
C VAL A 195 -25.97 -0.52 8.92
N PRO A 196 -26.22 -1.00 10.15
CA PRO A 196 -25.60 -0.42 11.35
C PRO A 196 -24.15 -0.89 11.49
N ALA A 197 -23.35 -0.10 12.21
CA ALA A 197 -22.04 -0.58 12.67
C ALA A 197 -22.22 -1.83 13.55
N GLY A 198 -21.31 -2.80 13.42
CA GLY A 198 -21.41 -4.09 14.12
C GLY A 198 -22.39 -5.10 13.51
N GLY A 199 -23.24 -4.68 12.57
CA GLY A 199 -24.17 -5.56 11.87
C GLY A 199 -25.50 -5.76 12.60
N ALA A 200 -26.39 -6.54 12.01
CA ALA A 200 -27.70 -6.83 12.60
C ALA A 200 -28.33 -8.11 12.05
N THR A 201 -29.12 -8.76 12.89
CA THR A 201 -30.06 -9.81 12.49
C THR A 201 -31.43 -9.18 12.26
N VAL A 202 -32.03 -9.45 11.09
CA VAL A 202 -33.39 -9.01 10.75
C VAL A 202 -34.34 -10.20 10.80
N THR A 203 -35.24 -10.20 11.78
CA THR A 203 -36.19 -11.30 11.98
C THR A 203 -37.55 -10.98 11.38
N GLY A 204 -38.04 -11.85 10.50
CA GLY A 204 -39.39 -11.81 9.94
C GLY A 204 -40.31 -12.78 10.70
N ASN A 205 -41.44 -12.28 11.19
CA ASN A 205 -42.46 -13.06 11.85
C ASN A 205 -43.46 -13.61 10.82
N PHE A 206 -43.74 -14.90 10.89
CA PHE A 206 -44.66 -15.60 10.01
C PHE A 206 -45.79 -16.23 10.83
N VAL A 207 -46.98 -16.23 10.27
CA VAL A 207 -48.14 -16.89 10.86
C VAL A 207 -48.72 -17.87 9.85
N ARG A 208 -49.17 -19.02 10.35
CA ARG A 208 -49.80 -20.05 9.53
C ARG A 208 -51.11 -19.51 8.97
N LEU A 209 -51.40 -19.82 7.71
CA LEU A 209 -52.71 -19.54 7.12
C LEU A 209 -53.75 -20.53 7.70
N PRO A 210 -55.03 -20.11 7.83
CA PRO A 210 -56.12 -21.00 8.21
C PRO A 210 -56.24 -22.22 7.30
#